data_AF-A0A9Q7XPX9-F1
#
_entry.id   AF-A0A9Q7XPX9-F1
#
_cell.length_a   1.000
_cell.length_b   1.000
_cell.length_c   1.000
_cell.angle_alpha   90.00
_cell.angle_beta   90.00
_cell.angle_gamma   90.00
#
_symmetry.space_group_name_H-M   'P 1'
#
loop_
_entity.id
_entity.type
_entity.pdbx_description
1 polymer ?
#
loop_
_entity_poly.entity_id
_entity_poly.type
_entity_poly.pdbx_seq_one_letter_code
_entity_poly.pdbx_strand_id
1 'polypeptide(L)'
;MSKKYDLIVFGATGYTGQLVCRYLVSHPESHSWAVAGRSASRLSSLKNNLSLPSSVGVIEAETSNYASLTSMASQGRVLINIVGPYRPFKADEVVRACVETGTHYVDLSGETGFNSDIIEQFHLAAQAKGVVISNSVGFDSLPFDLTTYLAVQKAKQLTGGKSDVKLAECAYDLPESLSAGTLSSTISMASEKEQMYATRGDWLSPIAKPRSLQFNTVRWFPQRQRWGAQNTFSLHNTRMVNRTWGLLQHHHSPQAYGQAFVYKEGNIVPNKLLGVLLAYIGAVSIWVLMNFAVVRTLVAKTMPPNSGPSEKSLVNSKLRVETVATANDGTKAICRMKANGHAGYLLTARMIVETALTIIDDKSKKTNPFEKAQVEGGALTPALVGAERLAERLVKYSQFEITTEPFEDGQVKKSK
;
A
#
# COMPACT_ATOMS: atom_id res chain seq x y z
N MET A 1 27.76 8.01 -6.78
CA MET A 1 27.57 8.19 -8.23
C MET A 1 26.17 8.72 -8.49
N SER A 2 26.00 9.71 -9.36
CA SER A 2 24.67 10.18 -9.76
C SER A 2 23.91 9.08 -10.50
N LYS A 3 22.69 8.78 -10.09
CA LYS A 3 21.80 7.85 -10.81
C LYS A 3 21.35 8.51 -12.12
N LYS A 4 21.14 7.71 -13.17
CA LYS A 4 20.74 8.18 -14.52
C LYS A 4 19.27 8.60 -14.56
N TYR A 5 18.43 7.89 -13.80
CA TYR A 5 16.99 8.11 -13.72
C TYR A 5 16.56 8.38 -12.29
N ASP A 6 15.59 9.26 -12.11
CA ASP A 6 14.88 9.41 -10.84
C ASP A 6 14.03 8.17 -10.58
N LEU A 7 13.29 7.70 -11.59
CA LEU A 7 12.36 6.57 -11.48
C LEU A 7 12.62 5.49 -12.54
N ILE A 8 12.48 4.22 -12.15
CA ILE A 8 12.41 3.08 -13.07
C ILE A 8 11.09 2.35 -12.85
N VAL A 9 10.32 2.13 -13.92
CA VAL A 9 9.05 1.39 -13.87
C VAL A 9 9.28 -0.03 -14.38
N PHE A 10 9.44 -1.00 -13.49
CA PHE A 10 9.60 -2.41 -13.82
C PHE A 10 8.24 -3.11 -13.91
N GLY A 11 7.97 -3.77 -15.04
CA GLY A 11 6.63 -4.29 -15.36
C GLY A 11 5.76 -3.32 -16.17
N ALA A 12 6.38 -2.37 -16.87
CA ALA A 12 5.70 -1.28 -17.57
C ALA A 12 4.69 -1.74 -18.66
N THR A 13 4.86 -2.94 -19.22
CA THR A 13 3.97 -3.47 -20.28
C THR A 13 2.65 -4.01 -19.73
N GLY A 14 2.57 -4.31 -18.43
CA GLY A 14 1.33 -4.77 -17.78
C GLY A 14 0.29 -3.66 -17.67
N TYR A 15 -0.97 -4.01 -17.46
CA TYR A 15 -2.08 -3.04 -17.43
C TYR A 15 -1.84 -1.86 -16.46
N THR A 16 -1.51 -2.15 -15.20
CA THR A 16 -1.19 -1.12 -14.20
C THR A 16 0.09 -0.36 -14.55
N GLY A 17 1.10 -1.02 -15.13
CA GLY A 17 2.32 -0.38 -15.63
C GLY A 17 2.02 0.68 -16.71
N GLN A 18 1.08 0.39 -17.61
CA GLN A 18 0.63 1.37 -18.62
C GLN A 18 -0.06 2.58 -17.99
N LEU A 19 -0.87 2.37 -16.95
CA LEU A 19 -1.49 3.47 -16.19
C LEU A 19 -0.44 4.33 -15.46
N VAL A 20 0.60 3.71 -14.90
CA VAL A 20 1.75 4.41 -14.30
C VAL A 20 2.49 5.25 -15.34
N CYS A 21 2.78 4.68 -16.52
CA CYS A 21 3.40 5.42 -17.61
C CYS A 21 2.55 6.62 -18.06
N ARG A 22 1.22 6.43 -18.22
CA ARG A 22 0.31 7.53 -18.57
C ARG A 22 0.32 8.63 -17.52
N TYR A 23 0.31 8.25 -16.24
CA TYR A 23 0.35 9.23 -15.15
C TYR A 23 1.66 10.02 -15.14
N LEU A 24 2.81 9.36 -15.27
CA LEU A 24 4.13 9.99 -15.34
C LEU A 24 4.27 10.96 -16.50
N VAL A 25 3.73 10.64 -17.68
CA VAL A 25 3.73 11.56 -18.84
C VAL A 25 2.90 12.81 -18.56
N SER A 26 1.76 12.66 -17.89
CA SER A 26 0.87 13.78 -17.55
C SER A 26 1.29 14.54 -16.28
N HIS A 27 2.32 14.07 -15.58
CA HIS A 27 2.70 14.62 -14.29
C HIS A 27 3.33 16.01 -14.46
N PRO A 28 2.94 17.03 -13.66
CA PRO A 28 3.42 18.40 -13.84
C PRO A 28 4.88 18.61 -13.46
N GLU A 29 5.42 17.77 -12.57
CA GLU A 29 6.85 17.78 -12.24
C GLU A 29 7.62 16.94 -13.26
N SER A 30 8.70 17.50 -13.80
CA SER A 30 9.58 16.81 -14.73
C SER A 30 10.59 15.95 -13.98
N HIS A 31 10.58 14.66 -14.25
CA HIS A 31 11.51 13.69 -13.69
C HIS A 31 12.13 12.84 -14.79
N SER A 32 13.37 12.42 -14.61
CA SER A 32 14.01 11.48 -15.52
C SER A 32 13.53 10.06 -15.20
N TRP A 33 13.02 9.31 -16.18
CA TRP A 33 12.52 7.96 -15.92
C TRP A 33 12.71 6.99 -17.09
N ALA A 34 12.64 5.70 -16.77
CA ALA A 34 12.74 4.61 -17.73
C ALA A 34 11.66 3.55 -17.53
N VAL A 35 11.24 2.91 -18.63
CA VAL A 35 10.43 1.69 -18.60
C VAL A 35 11.33 0.46 -18.63
N ALA A 36 11.00 -0.54 -17.82
CA ALA A 36 11.77 -1.78 -17.74
C ALA A 36 10.91 -3.04 -17.82
N GLY A 37 11.48 -4.08 -18.42
CA GLY A 37 10.84 -5.39 -18.59
C GLY A 37 11.66 -6.33 -19.47
N ARG A 38 11.24 -7.59 -19.56
CA ARG A 38 11.98 -8.68 -20.22
C ARG A 38 12.02 -8.65 -21.75
N SER A 39 11.44 -7.64 -22.40
CA SER A 39 11.27 -7.63 -23.85
C SER A 39 11.37 -6.21 -24.39
N ALA A 40 12.53 -5.89 -24.97
CA ALA A 40 12.77 -4.59 -25.59
C ALA A 40 11.74 -4.26 -26.67
N SER A 41 11.32 -5.24 -27.48
CA SER A 41 10.30 -5.02 -28.52
C SER A 41 8.94 -4.60 -27.93
N ARG A 42 8.47 -5.24 -26.85
CA ARG A 42 7.23 -4.83 -26.16
C ARG A 42 7.35 -3.47 -25.49
N LEU A 43 8.53 -3.13 -24.95
CA LEU A 43 8.78 -1.80 -24.39
C LEU A 43 8.77 -0.71 -25.48
N SER A 44 9.33 -0.99 -26.65
CA SER A 44 9.26 -0.10 -27.81
C SER A 44 7.82 0.08 -28.31
N SER A 45 7.04 -1.00 -28.42
CA SER A 45 5.62 -0.91 -28.76
C SER A 45 4.83 -0.11 -27.71
N LEU A 46 5.13 -0.30 -26.42
CA LEU A 46 4.55 0.50 -25.34
C LEU A 46 4.85 1.99 -25.50
N LYS A 47 6.12 2.35 -25.78
CA LYS A 47 6.51 3.74 -26.02
C LYS A 47 5.72 4.37 -27.16
N ASN A 48 5.56 3.65 -28.26
CA ASN A 48 4.81 4.13 -29.42
C ASN A 48 3.31 4.25 -29.11
N ASN A 49 2.71 3.23 -28.49
CA ASN A 49 1.28 3.20 -28.20
C ASN A 49 0.83 4.25 -27.19
N LEU A 50 1.70 4.62 -26.24
CA LEU A 50 1.44 5.65 -25.25
C LEU A 50 2.02 7.01 -25.63
N SER A 51 2.62 7.13 -26.83
CA SER A 51 3.32 8.33 -27.28
C SER A 51 4.30 8.88 -26.24
N LEU A 52 5.07 7.98 -25.61
CA LEU A 52 6.02 8.36 -24.57
C LEU A 52 7.15 9.23 -25.17
N PRO A 53 7.60 10.29 -24.48
CA PRO A 53 8.71 11.12 -24.94
C PRO A 53 9.96 10.30 -25.28
N SER A 54 10.73 10.76 -26.26
CA SER A 54 12.00 10.12 -26.65
C SER A 54 12.99 10.04 -25.49
N SER A 55 12.92 10.98 -24.54
CA SER A 55 13.72 11.03 -23.32
C SER A 55 13.46 9.88 -22.34
N VAL A 56 12.32 9.17 -22.44
CA VAL A 56 12.02 8.03 -21.57
C VAL A 56 12.95 6.87 -21.90
N GLY A 57 13.73 6.42 -20.91
CA GLY A 57 14.66 5.30 -21.07
C GLY A 57 13.96 3.96 -21.32
N VAL A 58 14.70 3.01 -21.89
CA VAL A 58 14.27 1.60 -22.02
C VAL A 58 15.36 0.74 -21.41
N ILE A 59 14.98 -0.12 -20.47
CA ILE A 59 15.89 -1.05 -19.79
C ILE A 59 15.35 -2.47 -19.92
N GLU A 60 16.14 -3.36 -20.50
CA GLU A 60 15.80 -4.78 -20.50
C GLU A 60 16.23 -5.42 -19.19
N ALA A 61 15.28 -6.05 -18.50
CA ALA A 61 15.52 -6.73 -17.23
C ALA A 61 14.55 -7.90 -17.07
N GLU A 62 15.06 -9.02 -16.56
CA GLU A 62 14.29 -10.23 -16.35
C GLU A 62 14.51 -10.77 -14.93
N THR A 63 13.43 -11.21 -14.28
CA THR A 63 13.46 -11.69 -12.89
C THR A 63 14.27 -12.97 -12.70
N SER A 64 14.50 -13.75 -13.76
CA SER A 64 15.37 -14.94 -13.73
C SER A 64 16.86 -14.60 -13.87
N ASN A 65 17.22 -13.35 -14.17
CA ASN A 65 18.59 -12.92 -14.42
C ASN A 65 19.00 -11.80 -13.44
N TYR A 66 19.63 -12.17 -12.34
CA TYR A 66 20.06 -11.25 -11.28
C TYR A 66 21.00 -10.13 -11.76
N ALA A 67 21.90 -10.43 -12.71
CA ALA A 67 22.80 -9.41 -13.27
C ALA A 67 22.02 -8.31 -14.02
N SER A 68 20.93 -8.69 -14.71
CA SER A 68 20.04 -7.71 -15.35
C SER A 68 19.29 -6.84 -14.32
N LEU A 69 18.86 -7.44 -13.20
CA LEU A 69 18.18 -6.72 -12.12
C LEU A 69 19.12 -5.70 -11.45
N THR A 70 20.36 -6.11 -11.19
CA THR A 70 21.40 -5.23 -10.62
C THR A 70 21.76 -4.09 -11.56
N SER A 71 21.93 -4.39 -12.86
CA SER A 71 22.16 -3.37 -13.89
C SER A 71 21.00 -2.36 -13.97
N MET A 72 19.75 -2.83 -13.95
CA MET A 72 18.57 -1.98 -13.91
C MET A 72 18.54 -1.11 -12.64
N ALA A 73 18.61 -1.73 -11.46
CA ALA A 73 18.49 -1.04 -10.18
C ALA A 73 19.58 0.03 -10.03
N SER A 74 20.81 -0.24 -10.48
CA SER A 74 21.93 0.70 -10.38
C SER A 74 21.70 2.05 -11.08
N GLN A 75 20.79 2.11 -12.06
CA GLN A 75 20.52 3.29 -12.88
C GLN A 75 19.47 4.24 -12.28
N GLY A 76 18.68 3.80 -11.29
CA GLY A 76 17.54 4.56 -10.74
C GLY A 76 17.77 5.05 -9.31
N ARG A 77 17.11 6.14 -8.91
CA ARG A 77 16.99 6.53 -7.50
C ARG A 77 15.90 5.73 -6.80
N VAL A 78 14.77 5.51 -7.47
CA VAL A 78 13.68 4.63 -7.02
C VAL A 78 13.29 3.66 -8.12
N LEU A 79 13.11 2.39 -7.75
CA LEU A 79 12.53 1.37 -8.58
C LEU A 79 11.08 1.10 -8.15
N ILE A 80 10.16 1.31 -9.09
CA ILE A 80 8.74 0.97 -9.00
C ILE A 80 8.57 -0.45 -9.57
N ASN A 81 8.31 -1.43 -8.72
CA ASN A 81 8.08 -2.81 -9.14
C ASN A 81 6.59 -3.13 -9.23
N ILE A 82 6.12 -3.48 -10.43
CA ILE A 82 4.73 -3.86 -10.72
C ILE A 82 4.71 -5.27 -11.37
N VAL A 83 5.76 -6.05 -11.18
CA VAL A 83 5.85 -7.45 -11.67
C VAL A 83 5.28 -8.39 -10.61
N GLY A 84 3.96 -8.57 -10.65
CA GLY A 84 3.24 -9.52 -9.78
C GLY A 84 2.73 -10.77 -10.53
N PRO A 85 2.45 -11.89 -9.83
CA PRO A 85 2.60 -12.10 -8.38
C PRO A 85 4.06 -12.13 -7.90
N TYR A 86 4.34 -11.58 -6.71
CA TYR A 86 5.69 -11.19 -6.29
C TYR A 86 6.59 -12.38 -5.96
N ARG A 87 6.12 -13.35 -5.15
CA ARG A 87 6.89 -14.56 -4.84
C ARG A 87 7.15 -15.44 -6.07
N PRO A 88 6.13 -15.80 -6.90
CA PRO A 88 6.36 -16.57 -8.12
C PRO A 88 7.35 -15.94 -9.10
N PHE A 89 7.42 -14.61 -9.14
CA PHE A 89 8.38 -13.87 -9.97
C PHE A 89 9.64 -13.45 -9.23
N LYS A 90 9.95 -14.04 -8.06
CA LYS A 90 11.19 -13.80 -7.30
C LYS A 90 11.49 -12.31 -7.08
N ALA A 91 10.47 -11.56 -6.67
CA ALA A 91 10.61 -10.13 -6.44
C ALA A 91 11.60 -9.78 -5.30
N ASP A 92 11.93 -10.74 -4.43
CA ASP A 92 12.98 -10.64 -3.42
C ASP A 92 14.36 -10.39 -4.05
N GLU A 93 14.65 -11.00 -5.21
CA GLU A 93 15.88 -10.71 -5.96
C GLU A 93 15.92 -9.28 -6.51
N VAL A 94 14.76 -8.71 -6.82
CA VAL A 94 14.64 -7.29 -7.23
C VAL A 94 14.94 -6.38 -6.03
N VAL A 95 14.39 -6.69 -4.85
CA VAL A 95 14.66 -5.94 -3.62
C VAL A 95 16.13 -6.06 -3.24
N ARG A 96 16.71 -7.26 -3.33
CA ARG A 96 18.13 -7.50 -3.10
C ARG A 96 19.00 -6.61 -3.99
N ALA A 97 18.73 -6.58 -5.30
CA ALA A 97 19.45 -5.72 -6.24
C ALA A 97 19.32 -4.22 -5.88
N CYS A 98 18.14 -3.78 -5.45
CA CYS A 98 17.92 -2.41 -4.98
C CYS A 98 18.76 -2.08 -3.73
N VAL A 99 18.76 -2.95 -2.71
CA VAL A 99 19.56 -2.77 -1.49
C VAL A 99 21.06 -2.81 -1.80
N GLU A 100 21.51 -3.73 -2.65
CA GLU A 100 22.92 -3.81 -3.05
C GLU A 100 23.40 -2.52 -3.74
N THR A 101 22.57 -1.95 -4.62
CA THR A 101 22.91 -0.78 -5.44
C THR A 101 22.53 0.58 -4.83
N GLY A 102 21.96 0.61 -3.62
CA GLY A 102 21.54 1.85 -2.96
C GLY A 102 20.34 2.52 -3.62
N THR A 103 19.45 1.74 -4.22
CA THR A 103 18.25 2.20 -4.93
C THR A 103 17.02 1.95 -4.07
N HIS A 104 16.15 2.95 -3.91
CA HIS A 104 14.90 2.79 -3.18
C HIS A 104 13.93 1.88 -3.93
N TYR A 105 13.01 1.24 -3.22
CA TYR A 105 12.08 0.27 -3.79
C TYR A 105 10.65 0.53 -3.33
N VAL A 106 9.70 0.48 -4.27
CA VAL A 106 8.27 0.50 -3.97
C VAL A 106 7.50 -0.52 -4.80
N ASP A 107 6.43 -1.09 -4.25
CA ASP A 107 5.58 -2.04 -4.97
C ASP A 107 4.09 -2.01 -4.57
N LEU A 108 3.30 -2.86 -5.22
CA LEU A 108 1.87 -3.04 -5.00
C LEU A 108 1.54 -4.37 -4.31
N SER A 109 2.47 -4.95 -3.55
CA SER A 109 2.27 -6.27 -2.93
C SER A 109 1.13 -6.25 -1.92
N GLY A 110 0.07 -7.01 -2.19
CA GLY A 110 -0.91 -7.44 -1.18
C GLY A 110 -0.52 -8.74 -0.48
N GLU A 111 0.68 -9.29 -0.78
CA GLU A 111 1.15 -10.58 -0.34
C GLU A 111 1.88 -10.43 1.00
N THR A 112 1.14 -10.51 2.11
CA THR A 112 1.69 -10.33 3.47
C THR A 112 2.95 -11.18 3.78
N GLY A 113 3.01 -12.42 3.28
CA GLY A 113 4.14 -13.32 3.46
C GLY A 113 5.37 -12.81 2.72
N PHE A 114 5.21 -12.38 1.47
CA PHE A 114 6.28 -11.71 0.74
C PHE A 114 6.81 -10.50 1.50
N ASN A 115 5.92 -9.65 2.03
CA ASN A 115 6.34 -8.51 2.85
C ASN A 115 7.12 -8.96 4.10
N SER A 116 6.72 -10.07 4.74
CA SER A 116 7.47 -10.66 5.86
C SER A 116 8.87 -11.08 5.43
N ASP A 117 8.99 -11.79 4.30
CA ASP A 117 10.28 -12.22 3.76
C ASP A 117 11.20 -11.02 3.49
N ILE A 118 10.65 -9.95 2.89
CA ILE A 118 11.40 -8.72 2.61
C ILE A 118 11.88 -8.05 3.90
N ILE A 119 11.03 -8.01 4.93
CA ILE A 119 11.40 -7.43 6.22
C ILE A 119 12.52 -8.25 6.87
N GLU A 120 12.35 -9.56 6.95
CA GLU A 120 13.33 -10.46 7.58
C GLU A 120 14.69 -10.41 6.87
N GLN A 121 14.69 -10.43 5.54
CA GLN A 121 15.93 -10.50 4.76
C GLN A 121 16.61 -9.15 4.57
N PHE A 122 15.85 -8.05 4.42
CA PHE A 122 16.40 -6.80 3.90
C PHE A 122 16.23 -5.58 4.81
N HIS A 123 15.41 -5.61 5.86
CA HIS A 123 15.15 -4.41 6.68
C HIS A 123 16.44 -3.79 7.25
N LEU A 124 17.28 -4.60 7.91
CA LEU A 124 18.52 -4.11 8.54
C LEU A 124 19.56 -3.66 7.51
N ALA A 125 19.72 -4.42 6.41
CA ALA A 125 20.66 -4.08 5.34
C ALA A 125 20.26 -2.79 4.61
N ALA A 126 18.96 -2.59 4.39
CA ALA A 126 18.42 -1.38 3.79
C ALA A 126 18.57 -0.18 4.73
N GLN A 127 18.34 -0.36 6.03
CA GLN A 127 18.55 0.67 7.05
C GLN A 127 20.02 1.11 7.11
N ALA A 128 20.96 0.15 7.12
CA ALA A 128 22.40 0.43 7.13
C ALA A 128 22.87 1.23 5.91
N LYS A 129 22.12 1.20 4.81
CA LYS A 129 22.41 1.94 3.57
C LYS A 129 21.52 3.16 3.34
N GLY A 130 20.61 3.48 4.25
CA GLY A 130 19.61 4.54 4.06
C GLY A 130 18.62 4.26 2.90
N VAL A 131 18.47 2.99 2.49
CA VAL A 131 17.57 2.60 1.41
C VAL A 131 16.16 2.40 1.96
N VAL A 132 15.20 3.20 1.50
CA VAL A 132 13.77 2.97 1.72
C VAL A 132 13.26 1.84 0.83
N ILE A 133 12.62 0.85 1.47
CA ILE A 133 11.77 -0.17 0.83
C ILE A 133 10.36 0.08 1.34
N SER A 134 9.39 0.37 0.48
CA SER A 134 7.98 0.51 0.88
C SER A 134 7.11 -0.40 0.04
N ASN A 135 6.71 -1.54 0.61
CA ASN A 135 5.73 -2.41 -0.01
C ASN A 135 4.32 -1.81 0.08
N SER A 136 3.40 -2.33 -0.73
CA SER A 136 1.96 -2.14 -0.51
C SER A 136 1.50 -0.68 -0.67
N VAL A 137 2.09 0.04 -1.64
CA VAL A 137 1.82 1.48 -1.89
C VAL A 137 0.66 1.72 -2.88
N GLY A 138 -0.19 0.71 -3.06
CA GLY A 138 -1.43 0.80 -3.85
C GLY A 138 -2.67 0.98 -2.99
N PHE A 139 -3.82 0.59 -3.52
CA PHE A 139 -5.04 0.48 -2.71
C PHE A 139 -4.81 -0.45 -1.51
N ASP A 140 -4.11 -1.56 -1.72
CA ASP A 140 -3.71 -2.50 -0.68
C ASP A 140 -2.47 -1.99 0.05
N SER A 141 -2.66 -0.83 0.69
CA SER A 141 -2.53 -0.54 2.12
C SER A 141 -2.32 0.95 2.32
N LEU A 142 -1.87 1.70 1.30
CA LEU A 142 -1.61 3.13 1.39
C LEU A 142 -2.79 3.94 1.94
N PRO A 143 -4.02 3.88 1.41
CA PRO A 143 -5.10 4.71 1.92
C PRO A 143 -5.47 4.38 3.37
N PHE A 144 -5.29 3.13 3.78
CA PHE A 144 -5.58 2.64 5.13
C PHE A 144 -4.53 3.10 6.14
N ASP A 145 -3.25 2.92 5.79
CA ASP A 145 -2.12 3.29 6.63
C ASP A 145 -1.95 4.80 6.73
N LEU A 146 -2.02 5.52 5.60
CA LEU A 146 -1.87 6.98 5.56
C LEU A 146 -2.99 7.69 6.34
N THR A 147 -4.25 7.30 6.14
CA THR A 147 -5.37 7.93 6.89
C THR A 147 -5.32 7.60 8.37
N THR A 148 -4.84 6.40 8.75
CA THR A 148 -4.63 6.04 10.15
C THR A 148 -3.56 6.91 10.78
N TYR A 149 -2.40 7.04 10.12
CA TYR A 149 -1.31 7.89 10.60
C TYR A 149 -1.79 9.33 10.80
N LEU A 150 -2.38 9.94 9.78
CA LEU A 150 -2.83 11.33 9.86
C LEU A 150 -3.90 11.55 10.95
N ALA A 151 -4.86 10.63 11.11
CA ALA A 151 -5.86 10.69 12.16
C ALA A 151 -5.22 10.58 13.57
N VAL A 152 -4.28 9.65 13.75
CA VAL A 152 -3.55 9.48 15.01
C VAL A 152 -2.76 10.74 15.36
N GLN A 153 -2.00 11.28 14.39
CA GLN A 153 -1.23 12.49 14.59
C GLN A 153 -2.10 13.69 14.95
N LYS A 154 -3.29 13.80 14.33
CA LYS A 154 -4.25 14.84 14.71
C LYS A 154 -4.80 14.65 16.11
N ALA A 155 -5.16 13.42 16.51
CA ALA A 155 -5.62 13.15 17.87
C ALA A 155 -4.54 13.48 18.91
N LYS A 156 -3.27 13.11 18.66
CA LYS A 156 -2.14 13.50 19.52
C LYS A 156 -1.96 15.02 19.59
N GLN A 157 -2.10 15.73 18.46
CA GLN A 157 -2.04 17.19 18.45
C GLN A 157 -3.14 17.81 19.34
N LEU A 158 -4.38 17.31 19.24
CA LEU A 158 -5.51 17.82 20.01
C LEU A 158 -5.38 17.58 21.52
N THR A 159 -4.67 16.52 21.93
CA THR A 159 -4.39 16.23 23.35
C THR A 159 -3.12 16.94 23.86
N GLY A 160 -2.45 17.73 23.01
CA GLY A 160 -1.16 18.35 23.32
C GLY A 160 -0.04 17.33 23.54
N GLY A 161 -0.15 16.13 22.97
CA GLY A 161 0.80 15.04 23.13
C GLY A 161 0.73 14.32 24.49
N LYS A 162 -0.26 14.62 25.33
CA LYS A 162 -0.38 14.06 26.69
C LYS A 162 -1.07 12.70 26.76
N SER A 163 -1.74 12.29 25.68
CA SER A 163 -2.58 11.10 25.63
C SER A 163 -2.25 10.29 24.38
N ASP A 164 -1.95 9.01 24.61
CA ASP A 164 -1.75 8.03 23.54
C ASP A 164 -3.07 7.66 22.85
N VAL A 165 -2.98 7.18 21.61
CA VAL A 165 -4.11 6.69 20.83
C VAL A 165 -4.33 5.20 21.09
N LYS A 166 -5.53 4.87 21.60
CA LYS A 166 -5.91 3.48 21.89
C LYS A 166 -6.56 2.77 20.70
N LEU A 167 -7.21 3.50 19.80
CA LEU A 167 -8.06 2.90 18.79
C LEU A 167 -8.09 3.72 17.50
N ALA A 168 -7.89 3.06 16.37
CA ALA A 168 -8.19 3.57 15.04
C ALA A 168 -9.24 2.69 14.35
N GLU A 169 -10.33 3.31 13.88
CA GLU A 169 -11.44 2.65 13.19
C GLU A 169 -11.57 3.17 11.76
N CYS A 170 -11.19 2.34 10.80
CA CYS A 170 -11.18 2.66 9.38
C CYS A 170 -12.39 2.08 8.64
N ALA A 171 -13.20 2.95 8.05
CA ALA A 171 -14.36 2.59 7.25
C ALA A 171 -14.14 2.95 5.79
N TYR A 172 -14.46 2.04 4.87
CA TYR A 172 -14.25 2.26 3.44
C TYR A 172 -15.32 1.64 2.56
N ASP A 173 -15.42 2.13 1.33
CA ASP A 173 -16.26 1.54 0.30
C ASP A 173 -15.42 0.55 -0.54
N LEU A 174 -15.93 -0.66 -0.76
CA LEU A 174 -15.23 -1.68 -1.56
C LEU A 174 -15.32 -1.29 -3.04
N PRO A 175 -14.25 -1.44 -3.83
CA PRO A 175 -14.31 -1.24 -5.28
C PRO A 175 -15.34 -2.18 -5.94
N GLU A 176 -16.05 -1.70 -6.97
CA GLU A 176 -17.07 -2.47 -7.69
C GLU A 176 -16.50 -3.71 -8.40
N SER A 177 -15.20 -3.69 -8.75
CA SER A 177 -14.50 -4.83 -9.33
C SER A 177 -13.13 -5.03 -8.67
N LEU A 178 -12.77 -6.29 -8.42
CA LEU A 178 -11.42 -6.65 -7.99
C LEU A 178 -10.49 -6.73 -9.21
N SER A 179 -9.21 -6.40 -9.01
CA SER A 179 -8.22 -6.51 -10.08
C SER A 179 -7.87 -7.97 -10.39
N ALA A 180 -7.50 -8.27 -11.63
CA ALA A 180 -6.95 -9.58 -11.98
C ALA A 180 -5.66 -9.86 -11.17
N GLY A 181 -4.85 -8.83 -10.92
CA GLY A 181 -3.68 -8.93 -10.04
C GLY A 181 -4.05 -9.28 -8.60
N THR A 182 -5.10 -8.69 -8.03
CA THR A 182 -5.58 -8.94 -6.67
C THR A 182 -6.09 -10.37 -6.53
N LEU A 183 -6.85 -10.86 -7.51
CA LEU A 183 -7.34 -12.25 -7.49
C LEU A 183 -6.18 -13.24 -7.65
N SER A 184 -5.20 -12.97 -8.53
CA SER A 184 -4.00 -13.79 -8.68
C SER A 184 -3.15 -13.81 -7.40
N SER A 185 -3.00 -12.66 -6.74
CA SER A 185 -2.31 -12.54 -5.44
C SER A 185 -3.06 -13.33 -4.35
N THR A 186 -4.40 -13.27 -4.35
CA THR A 186 -5.23 -14.04 -3.40
C THR A 186 -5.04 -15.55 -3.62
N ILE A 187 -4.96 -16.02 -4.87
CA ILE A 187 -4.68 -17.43 -5.20
C ILE A 187 -3.27 -17.82 -4.75
N SER A 188 -2.28 -16.95 -4.99
CA SER A 188 -0.88 -17.15 -4.54
C SER A 188 -0.83 -17.29 -3.01
N MET A 189 -1.41 -16.34 -2.29
CA MET A 189 -1.51 -16.35 -0.83
C MET A 189 -2.23 -17.60 -0.29
N ALA A 190 -3.35 -17.99 -0.91
CA ALA A 190 -4.09 -19.18 -0.49
C ALA A 190 -3.31 -20.48 -0.75
N SER A 191 -2.38 -20.49 -1.70
CA SER A 191 -1.51 -21.65 -1.93
C SER A 191 -0.46 -21.85 -0.82
N GLU A 192 -0.23 -20.83 0.00
CA GLU A 192 0.76 -20.81 1.07
C GLU A 192 0.11 -20.88 2.46
N LYS A 193 -0.06 -22.11 2.95
CA LYS A 193 -0.77 -22.38 4.21
C LYS A 193 -0.16 -21.66 5.42
N GLU A 194 1.16 -21.62 5.55
CA GLU A 194 1.86 -20.99 6.69
C GLU A 194 1.55 -19.49 6.81
N GLN A 195 1.45 -18.78 5.68
CA GLN A 195 1.08 -17.37 5.63
C GLN A 195 -0.37 -17.12 6.11
N MET A 196 -1.28 -18.06 5.83
CA MET A 196 -2.67 -17.97 6.26
C MET A 196 -2.86 -18.32 7.74
N TYR A 197 -2.01 -19.20 8.29
CA TYR A 197 -2.02 -19.57 9.71
C TYR A 197 -1.32 -18.56 10.62
N ALA A 198 -0.47 -17.68 10.07
CA ALA A 198 0.09 -16.54 10.77
C ALA A 198 -1.00 -15.48 11.07
N THR A 199 -1.98 -15.81 11.92
CA THR A 199 -3.15 -15.00 12.31
C THR A 199 -2.83 -13.79 13.19
N ARG A 200 -1.53 -13.53 13.42
CA ARG A 200 -1.03 -12.42 14.22
C ARG A 200 -1.17 -11.10 13.47
N GLY A 201 -1.96 -10.17 14.01
CA GLY A 201 -2.12 -8.83 13.47
C GLY A 201 -0.85 -7.97 13.51
N ASP A 202 0.10 -8.34 14.36
CA ASP A 202 1.41 -7.72 14.55
C ASP A 202 2.53 -8.45 13.79
N TRP A 203 2.21 -9.35 12.85
CA TRP A 203 3.21 -10.19 12.19
C TRP A 203 4.33 -9.41 11.48
N LEU A 204 3.99 -8.26 10.88
CA LEU A 204 4.99 -7.39 10.23
C LEU A 204 5.60 -6.35 11.19
N SER A 205 5.26 -6.36 12.48
CA SER A 205 5.75 -5.40 13.47
C SER A 205 7.09 -5.86 14.07
N PRO A 206 8.06 -4.95 14.31
CA PRO A 206 9.30 -5.29 15.03
C PRO A 206 9.07 -5.57 16.52
N ILE A 207 7.89 -5.24 17.05
CA ILE A 207 7.49 -5.51 18.44
C ILE A 207 6.16 -6.26 18.49
N ALA A 208 6.02 -7.14 19.48
CA ALA A 208 4.80 -7.89 19.70
C ALA A 208 3.72 -7.00 20.34
N LYS A 209 2.45 -7.25 20.00
CA LYS A 209 1.32 -6.70 20.76
C LYS A 209 1.05 -7.54 22.01
N PRO A 210 0.71 -6.90 23.15
CA PRO A 210 0.42 -7.61 24.39
C PRO A 210 -0.90 -8.42 24.33
N ARG A 211 -1.77 -8.15 23.34
CA ARG A 211 -3.04 -8.88 23.14
C ARG A 211 -3.14 -9.35 21.69
N SER A 212 -3.67 -10.55 21.51
CA SER A 212 -3.99 -11.11 20.20
C SER A 212 -5.03 -10.26 19.47
N LEU A 213 -5.08 -10.40 18.15
CA LEU A 213 -6.03 -9.68 17.33
C LEU A 213 -7.47 -10.13 17.65
N GLN A 214 -8.32 -9.20 18.06
CA GLN A 214 -9.74 -9.45 18.22
C GLN A 214 -10.42 -9.43 16.85
N PHE A 215 -10.71 -10.61 16.31
CA PHE A 215 -11.38 -10.76 15.02
C PHE A 215 -12.91 -10.60 15.18
N ASN A 216 -13.37 -9.34 15.19
CA ASN A 216 -14.80 -9.03 15.12
C ASN A 216 -15.17 -8.74 13.67
N THR A 217 -15.81 -9.71 13.02
CA THR A 217 -16.11 -9.68 11.58
C THR A 217 -17.01 -8.53 11.15
N VAL A 218 -17.84 -7.99 12.05
CA VAL A 218 -18.80 -6.92 11.76
C VAL A 218 -18.84 -5.90 12.89
N ARG A 219 -18.88 -4.61 12.54
CA ARG A 219 -18.95 -3.51 13.52
C ARG A 219 -19.73 -2.30 13.00
N TRP A 220 -20.19 -1.47 13.92
CA TRP A 220 -20.75 -0.16 13.58
C TRP A 220 -19.62 0.87 13.45
N PHE A 221 -19.66 1.68 12.38
CA PHE A 221 -18.73 2.77 12.16
C PHE A 221 -19.44 4.11 12.36
N PRO A 222 -19.22 4.82 13.49
CA PRO A 222 -19.95 6.04 13.82
C PRO A 222 -19.74 7.15 12.79
N GLN A 223 -18.56 7.23 12.17
CA GLN A 223 -18.27 8.24 11.13
C GLN A 223 -19.08 8.05 9.85
N ARG A 224 -19.54 6.82 9.56
CA ARG A 224 -20.38 6.51 8.40
C ARG A 224 -21.84 6.27 8.76
N GLN A 225 -22.17 6.14 10.05
CA GLN A 225 -23.49 5.69 10.54
C GLN A 225 -23.95 4.41 9.82
N ARG A 226 -23.03 3.47 9.63
CA ARG A 226 -23.28 2.22 8.91
C ARG A 226 -22.52 1.06 9.55
N TRP A 227 -23.02 -0.14 9.30
CA TRP A 227 -22.29 -1.37 9.57
C TRP A 227 -21.16 -1.53 8.55
N GLY A 228 -20.04 -2.11 8.98
CA GLY A 228 -18.99 -2.57 8.10
C GLY A 228 -18.50 -3.96 8.50
N ALA A 229 -17.98 -4.68 7.51
CA ALA A 229 -17.48 -6.04 7.67
C ALA A 229 -16.00 -6.13 7.30
N GLN A 230 -15.25 -6.99 7.98
CA GLN A 230 -13.89 -7.34 7.60
C GLN A 230 -13.90 -8.24 6.36
N ASN A 231 -12.84 -8.14 5.55
CA ASN A 231 -12.63 -8.99 4.39
C ASN A 231 -11.14 -9.36 4.26
N THR A 232 -10.76 -9.93 3.12
CA THR A 232 -9.39 -10.40 2.87
C THR A 232 -8.34 -9.29 2.94
N PHE A 233 -8.67 -8.08 2.46
CA PHE A 233 -7.79 -6.91 2.58
C PHE A 233 -7.49 -6.59 4.04
N SER A 234 -8.46 -6.84 4.93
CA SER A 234 -8.29 -6.53 6.34
C SER A 234 -7.17 -7.31 7.00
N LEU A 235 -6.85 -8.51 6.49
CA LEU A 235 -5.71 -9.27 6.97
C LEU A 235 -4.39 -8.57 6.63
N HIS A 236 -4.25 -8.09 5.40
CA HIS A 236 -3.03 -7.43 4.95
C HIS A 236 -2.86 -6.04 5.58
N ASN A 237 -3.89 -5.19 5.46
CA ASN A 237 -3.87 -3.81 5.93
C ASN A 237 -3.61 -3.70 7.43
N THR A 238 -4.24 -4.55 8.24
CA THR A 238 -4.01 -4.52 9.70
C THR A 238 -2.54 -4.77 10.05
N ARG A 239 -1.84 -5.63 9.32
CA ARG A 239 -0.42 -5.90 9.56
C ARG A 239 0.49 -4.76 9.08
N MET A 240 0.15 -4.12 7.96
CA MET A 240 0.84 -2.92 7.49
C MET A 240 0.70 -1.76 8.49
N VAL A 241 -0.52 -1.47 8.96
CA VAL A 241 -0.77 -0.44 9.98
C VAL A 241 -0.06 -0.76 11.29
N ASN A 242 -0.04 -2.03 11.70
CA ASN A 242 0.69 -2.44 12.90
C ASN A 242 2.20 -2.40 12.71
N ARG A 243 2.73 -2.53 11.49
CA ARG A 243 4.16 -2.25 11.22
C ARG A 243 4.47 -0.78 11.42
N THR A 244 3.62 0.13 10.93
CA THR A 244 3.77 1.58 11.17
C THR A 244 3.80 1.87 12.67
N TRP A 245 2.82 1.36 13.41
CA TRP A 245 2.78 1.45 14.88
C TRP A 245 4.06 0.90 15.52
N GLY A 246 4.46 -0.31 15.14
CA GLY A 246 5.58 -1.02 15.74
C GLY A 246 6.92 -0.33 15.52
N LEU A 247 7.19 0.17 14.31
CA LEU A 247 8.40 0.93 14.00
C LEU A 247 8.47 2.24 14.79
N LEU A 248 7.37 3.00 14.84
CA LEU A 248 7.29 4.23 15.64
C LEU A 248 7.52 3.95 17.13
N GLN A 249 6.94 2.88 17.65
CA GLN A 249 7.08 2.50 19.06
C GLN A 249 8.47 1.96 19.39
N HIS A 250 9.06 1.16 18.50
CA HIS A 250 10.40 0.59 18.64
C HIS A 250 11.49 1.66 18.66
N HIS A 251 11.37 2.68 17.80
CA HIS A 251 12.33 3.79 17.73
C HIS A 251 11.99 4.96 18.67
N HIS A 252 11.05 4.78 19.60
CA HIS A 252 10.63 5.83 20.55
C HIS A 252 10.28 7.17 19.87
N SER A 253 9.66 7.10 18.69
CA SER A 253 9.32 8.29 17.92
C SER A 253 8.32 9.16 18.70
N PRO A 254 8.43 10.50 18.66
CA PRO A 254 7.41 11.39 19.23
C PRO A 254 6.03 11.19 18.57
N GLN A 255 6.00 10.55 17.41
CA GLN A 255 4.80 10.25 16.63
C GLN A 255 4.26 8.83 16.93
N ALA A 256 4.82 8.11 17.91
CA ALA A 256 4.33 6.80 18.33
C ALA A 256 2.86 6.85 18.76
N TYR A 257 2.07 5.86 18.35
CA TYR A 257 0.63 5.87 18.60
C TYR A 257 0.30 5.53 20.06
N GLY A 258 1.13 4.70 20.70
CA GLY A 258 0.95 4.23 22.08
C GLY A 258 0.86 2.71 22.18
N GLN A 259 1.26 2.16 23.33
CA GLN A 259 1.40 0.71 23.55
C GLN A 259 0.08 -0.07 23.40
N ALA A 260 -1.05 0.56 23.77
CA ALA A 260 -2.37 -0.05 23.73
C ALA A 260 -3.11 0.13 22.39
N PHE A 261 -2.44 0.65 21.35
CA PHE A 261 -3.06 0.96 20.07
C PHE A 261 -3.70 -0.28 19.42
N VAL A 262 -4.93 -0.14 18.95
CA VAL A 262 -5.66 -1.17 18.18
C VAL A 262 -6.15 -0.56 16.87
N TYR A 263 -5.86 -1.25 15.76
CA TYR A 263 -6.43 -0.92 14.47
C TYR A 263 -7.57 -1.87 14.12
N LYS A 264 -8.65 -1.31 13.60
CA LYS A 264 -9.87 -2.02 13.22
C LYS A 264 -10.40 -1.41 11.92
N GLU A 265 -10.69 -2.25 10.94
CA GLU A 265 -11.24 -1.79 9.66
C GLU A 265 -12.45 -2.59 9.22
N GLY A 266 -13.17 -2.07 8.22
CA GLY A 266 -14.24 -2.79 7.58
C GLY A 266 -14.84 -2.05 6.39
N ASN A 267 -15.18 -2.81 5.36
CA ASN A 267 -15.91 -2.28 4.23
C ASN A 267 -17.37 -2.06 4.62
N ILE A 268 -17.95 -0.94 4.19
CA ILE A 268 -19.33 -0.60 4.50
C ILE A 268 -20.29 -1.59 3.86
N VAL A 269 -21.27 -2.04 4.65
CA VAL A 269 -22.33 -2.96 4.25
C VAL A 269 -23.72 -2.37 4.54
N PRO A 270 -24.77 -2.81 3.82
CA PRO A 270 -26.14 -2.33 4.05
C PRO A 270 -26.65 -2.55 5.48
N ASN A 271 -26.39 -3.72 6.06
CA ASN A 271 -26.83 -4.07 7.42
C ASN A 271 -25.93 -5.13 8.05
N LYS A 272 -26.09 -5.32 9.37
CA LYS A 272 -25.29 -6.25 10.17
C LYS A 272 -25.38 -7.69 9.66
N LEU A 273 -26.58 -8.19 9.35
CA LEU A 273 -26.80 -9.58 8.96
C LEU A 273 -26.07 -9.91 7.66
N LEU A 274 -26.20 -9.04 6.65
CA LEU A 274 -25.48 -9.19 5.38
C LEU A 274 -23.96 -9.10 5.57
N GLY A 275 -23.49 -8.23 6.46
CA GLY A 275 -22.07 -8.17 6.83
C GLY A 275 -21.55 -9.50 7.40
N VAL A 276 -22.33 -10.13 8.28
CA VAL A 276 -21.97 -11.41 8.89
C VAL A 276 -21.90 -12.48 7.80
N LEU A 277 -22.93 -12.55 6.95
CA LEU A 277 -23.00 -13.51 5.85
C LEU A 277 -21.80 -13.36 4.89
N LEU A 278 -21.49 -12.15 4.45
CA LEU A 278 -20.36 -11.88 3.55
C LEU A 278 -19.01 -12.24 4.19
N ALA A 279 -18.83 -11.97 5.49
CA ALA A 279 -17.62 -12.37 6.20
C ALA A 279 -17.45 -13.90 6.26
N TYR A 280 -18.53 -14.65 6.54
CA TYR A 280 -18.50 -16.11 6.53
C TYR A 280 -18.26 -16.68 5.13
N ILE A 281 -18.93 -16.14 4.10
CA ILE A 281 -18.70 -16.54 2.70
C ILE A 281 -17.23 -16.29 2.33
N GLY A 282 -16.66 -15.15 2.69
CA GLY A 282 -15.26 -14.82 2.44
C GLY A 282 -14.31 -15.80 3.13
N ALA A 283 -14.54 -16.11 4.40
CA ALA A 283 -13.74 -17.08 5.15
C ALA A 283 -13.81 -18.49 4.55
N VAL A 284 -15.01 -18.96 4.20
CA VAL A 284 -15.20 -20.25 3.53
C VAL A 284 -14.54 -20.25 2.16
N SER A 285 -14.65 -19.17 1.38
CA SER A 285 -14.03 -19.06 0.06
C SER A 285 -12.50 -19.16 0.13
N ILE A 286 -11.87 -18.47 1.09
CA ILE A 286 -10.43 -18.60 1.35
C ILE A 286 -10.09 -20.04 1.74
N TRP A 287 -10.85 -20.63 2.68
CA TRP A 287 -10.63 -22.00 3.11
C TRP A 287 -10.72 -23.00 1.95
N VAL A 288 -11.67 -22.82 1.03
CA VAL A 288 -11.78 -23.63 -0.19
C VAL A 288 -10.55 -23.41 -1.08
N LEU A 289 -10.18 -22.16 -1.35
CA LEU A 289 -8.99 -21.85 -2.16
C LEU A 289 -7.71 -22.44 -1.55
N MET A 290 -7.60 -22.51 -0.22
CA MET A 290 -6.45 -23.11 0.46
C MET A 290 -6.38 -24.64 0.31
N ASN A 291 -7.51 -25.32 0.39
CA ASN A 291 -7.55 -26.78 0.48
C ASN A 291 -7.74 -27.48 -0.88
N PHE A 292 -8.26 -26.78 -1.90
CA PHE A 292 -8.61 -27.39 -3.17
C PHE A 292 -7.84 -26.76 -4.36
N ALA A 293 -6.70 -27.37 -4.72
CA ALA A 293 -5.87 -26.93 -5.86
C ALA A 293 -6.62 -26.92 -7.21
N VAL A 294 -7.59 -27.82 -7.39
CA VAL A 294 -8.44 -27.86 -8.60
C VAL A 294 -9.26 -26.57 -8.71
N VAL A 295 -9.83 -26.09 -7.61
CA VAL A 295 -10.58 -24.83 -7.57
C VAL A 295 -9.67 -23.65 -7.91
N ARG A 296 -8.45 -23.60 -7.34
CA ARG A 296 -7.45 -22.57 -7.69
C ARG A 296 -7.16 -22.55 -9.18
N THR A 297 -6.95 -23.72 -9.77
CA THR A 297 -6.65 -23.86 -11.21
C THR A 297 -7.83 -23.41 -12.09
N LEU A 298 -9.05 -23.73 -11.68
CA LEU A 298 -10.26 -23.31 -12.40
C LEU A 298 -10.44 -21.78 -12.35
N VAL A 299 -10.28 -21.18 -11.17
CA VAL A 299 -10.36 -19.72 -10.99
C VAL A 299 -9.26 -19.01 -11.76
N ALA A 300 -8.04 -19.56 -11.82
CA ALA A 300 -6.96 -18.97 -12.61
C ALA A 300 -7.26 -18.99 -14.13
N LYS A 301 -7.99 -20.01 -14.62
CA LYS A 301 -8.34 -20.15 -16.05
C LYS A 301 -9.39 -19.14 -16.54
N THR A 302 -10.19 -18.56 -15.66
CA THR A 302 -11.21 -17.57 -16.04
C THR A 302 -10.62 -16.17 -16.26
N MET A 303 -9.30 -16.01 -16.17
CA MET A 303 -8.62 -14.71 -16.13
C MET A 303 -7.73 -14.49 -17.37
N PRO A 304 -8.11 -13.60 -18.30
CA PRO A 304 -7.19 -13.16 -19.35
C PRO A 304 -6.00 -12.43 -18.71
N PRO A 305 -4.75 -12.76 -19.06
CA PRO A 305 -3.58 -12.03 -18.57
C PRO A 305 -3.65 -10.56 -18.99
N ASN A 306 -3.20 -9.66 -18.13
CA ASN A 306 -3.22 -8.20 -18.35
C ASN A 306 -4.61 -7.59 -18.57
N SER A 307 -5.67 -8.19 -18.01
CA SER A 307 -7.01 -7.61 -18.00
C SER A 307 -7.14 -6.53 -16.92
N GLY A 308 -7.87 -5.46 -17.27
CA GLY A 308 -8.25 -4.36 -16.39
C GLY A 308 -9.78 -4.20 -16.32
N PRO A 309 -10.29 -3.25 -15.51
CA PRO A 309 -11.71 -2.95 -15.48
C PRO A 309 -12.11 -2.27 -16.80
N SER A 310 -13.42 -2.20 -17.07
CA SER A 310 -13.89 -1.41 -18.22
C SER A 310 -13.47 0.06 -18.06
N GLU A 311 -13.27 0.77 -19.18
CA GLU A 311 -12.92 2.21 -19.14
C GLU A 311 -13.94 3.01 -18.32
N LYS A 312 -15.22 2.67 -18.45
CA LYS A 312 -16.31 3.26 -17.66
C LYS A 312 -16.12 3.05 -16.16
N SER A 313 -15.75 1.84 -15.73
CA SER A 313 -15.48 1.53 -14.32
C SER A 313 -14.18 2.19 -13.85
N LEU A 314 -13.15 2.22 -14.70
CA LEU A 314 -11.85 2.84 -14.42
C LEU A 314 -11.99 4.31 -14.01
N VAL A 315 -12.84 5.07 -14.70
CA VAL A 315 -13.01 6.51 -14.51
C VAL A 315 -14.14 6.86 -13.53
N ASN A 316 -15.28 6.15 -13.56
CA ASN A 316 -16.45 6.54 -12.77
C ASN A 316 -16.49 5.96 -11.35
N SER A 317 -15.58 5.03 -11.02
CA SER A 317 -15.43 4.52 -9.66
C SER A 317 -15.02 5.63 -8.68
N LYS A 318 -15.20 5.40 -7.38
CA LYS A 318 -14.79 6.34 -6.34
C LYS A 318 -14.07 5.60 -5.23
N LEU A 319 -13.01 6.21 -4.70
CA LEU A 319 -12.38 5.85 -3.46
C LEU A 319 -12.97 6.68 -2.33
N ARG A 320 -13.34 6.05 -1.22
CA ARG A 320 -13.71 6.74 0.01
C ARG A 320 -13.25 5.92 1.22
N VAL A 321 -12.35 6.51 2.00
CA VAL A 321 -11.77 5.93 3.23
C VAL A 321 -11.85 6.96 4.34
N GLU A 322 -12.35 6.55 5.51
CA GLU A 322 -12.53 7.41 6.68
C GLU A 322 -12.04 6.70 7.95
N THR A 323 -10.98 7.23 8.55
CA THR A 323 -10.37 6.64 9.75
C THR A 323 -10.54 7.58 10.94
N VAL A 324 -11.19 7.09 11.99
CA VAL A 324 -11.32 7.78 13.28
C VAL A 324 -10.28 7.25 14.25
N ALA A 325 -9.43 8.13 14.78
CA ALA A 325 -8.51 7.83 15.87
C ALA A 325 -9.08 8.33 17.20
N THR A 326 -9.05 7.51 18.24
CA THR A 326 -9.54 7.81 19.59
C THR A 326 -8.39 7.68 20.60
N ALA A 327 -8.09 8.77 21.30
CA ALA A 327 -7.11 8.85 22.37
C ALA A 327 -7.62 8.23 23.69
N ASN A 328 -6.72 8.00 24.65
CA ASN A 328 -7.04 7.37 25.93
C ASN A 328 -8.07 8.18 26.73
N ASP A 329 -7.89 9.50 26.78
CA ASP A 329 -8.79 10.51 27.36
C ASP A 329 -10.11 10.71 26.58
N GLY A 330 -10.28 10.04 25.45
CA GLY A 330 -11.50 10.11 24.64
C GLY A 330 -11.48 11.17 23.55
N THR A 331 -10.42 11.98 23.42
CA THR A 331 -10.27 12.90 22.28
C THR A 331 -10.24 12.13 20.96
N LYS A 332 -10.99 12.61 19.96
CA LYS A 332 -11.09 11.95 18.65
C LYS A 332 -10.71 12.89 17.52
N ALA A 333 -10.11 12.30 16.50
CA ALA A 333 -9.86 12.96 15.22
C ALA A 333 -10.25 12.01 14.08
N ILE A 334 -10.62 12.58 12.94
CA ILE A 334 -10.95 11.82 11.74
C ILE A 334 -10.07 12.30 10.57
N CYS A 335 -9.54 11.34 9.82
CA CYS A 335 -8.96 11.57 8.51
C CYS A 335 -9.88 11.00 7.44
N ARG A 336 -10.17 11.77 6.39
CA ARG A 336 -10.94 11.32 5.23
C ARG A 336 -10.09 11.41 3.98
N MET A 337 -10.14 10.38 3.16
CA MET A 337 -9.53 10.33 1.84
C MET A 337 -10.60 10.00 0.80
N LYS A 338 -10.69 10.84 -0.23
CA LYS A 338 -11.58 10.63 -1.38
C LYS A 338 -10.83 10.85 -2.67
N ALA A 339 -11.21 10.13 -3.72
CA ALA A 339 -10.75 10.39 -5.08
C ALA A 339 -11.71 9.78 -6.09
N ASN A 340 -11.78 10.37 -7.28
CA ASN A 340 -12.50 9.79 -8.42
C ASN A 340 -11.55 8.90 -9.24
N GLY A 341 -11.99 7.68 -9.51
CA GLY A 341 -11.23 6.66 -10.22
C GLY A 341 -11.27 5.30 -9.51
N HIS A 342 -10.94 4.25 -10.24
CA HIS A 342 -10.89 2.90 -9.70
C HIS A 342 -9.71 2.74 -8.73
N ALA A 343 -10.02 2.38 -7.49
CA ALA A 343 -9.04 2.31 -6.40
C ALA A 343 -7.88 1.35 -6.70
N GLY A 344 -8.18 0.12 -7.14
CA GLY A 344 -7.19 -0.92 -7.43
C GLY A 344 -6.40 -0.75 -8.73
N TYR A 345 -6.64 0.30 -9.54
CA TYR A 345 -5.95 0.50 -10.82
C TYR A 345 -5.55 1.96 -11.05
N LEU A 346 -6.49 2.82 -11.45
CA LEU A 346 -6.20 4.21 -11.80
C LEU A 346 -5.58 4.97 -10.63
N LEU A 347 -6.22 4.89 -9.45
CA LEU A 347 -5.73 5.55 -8.25
C LEU A 347 -4.47 4.87 -7.71
N THR A 348 -4.36 3.54 -7.87
CA THR A 348 -3.15 2.79 -7.51
C THR A 348 -1.93 3.26 -8.32
N ALA A 349 -2.09 3.50 -9.62
CA ALA A 349 -1.02 4.04 -10.46
C ALA A 349 -0.54 5.43 -10.00
N ARG A 350 -1.47 6.29 -9.54
CA ARG A 350 -1.13 7.59 -8.96
C ARG A 350 -0.42 7.44 -7.61
N MET A 351 -0.96 6.60 -6.73
CA MET A 351 -0.44 6.34 -5.39
C MET A 351 1.01 5.84 -5.39
N ILE A 352 1.35 4.87 -6.25
CA ILE A 352 2.72 4.34 -6.32
C ILE A 352 3.73 5.36 -6.87
N VAL A 353 3.32 6.14 -7.87
CA VAL A 353 4.17 7.21 -8.43
C VAL A 353 4.41 8.30 -7.38
N GLU A 354 3.37 8.79 -6.71
CA GLU A 354 3.55 9.81 -5.68
C GLU A 354 4.35 9.31 -4.49
N THR A 355 4.23 8.03 -4.14
CA THR A 355 5.07 7.42 -3.10
C THR A 355 6.54 7.42 -3.53
N ALA A 356 6.84 7.00 -4.76
CA ALA A 356 8.20 7.02 -5.29
C ALA A 356 8.78 8.45 -5.36
N LEU A 357 7.99 9.42 -5.82
CA LEU A 357 8.39 10.82 -5.88
C LEU A 357 8.57 11.44 -4.48
N THR A 358 7.78 11.02 -3.50
CA THR A 358 7.94 11.45 -2.09
C THR A 358 9.29 11.00 -1.53
N ILE A 359 9.73 9.78 -1.84
CA ILE A 359 11.00 9.23 -1.33
C ILE A 359 12.21 10.06 -1.80
N ILE A 360 12.16 10.61 -3.02
CA ILE A 360 13.27 11.41 -3.58
C ILE A 360 13.13 12.92 -3.35
N ASP A 361 12.03 13.37 -2.76
CA ASP A 361 11.78 14.75 -2.39
C ASP A 361 12.53 15.11 -1.10
N ASP A 362 13.43 16.10 -1.14
CA ASP A 362 14.21 16.47 0.05
C ASP A 362 13.35 16.99 1.21
N LYS A 363 12.11 17.44 0.96
CA LYS A 363 11.19 17.82 2.04
C LYS A 363 10.73 16.62 2.86
N SER A 364 10.63 15.42 2.28
CA SER A 364 10.20 14.23 3.03
C SER A 364 11.27 13.76 4.02
N LYS A 365 12.56 13.93 3.68
CA LYS A 365 13.69 13.64 4.57
C LYS A 365 13.65 14.49 5.85
N LYS A 366 13.18 15.74 5.74
CA LYS A 366 12.99 16.65 6.89
C LYS A 366 11.82 16.26 7.80
N THR A 367 10.94 15.37 7.33
CA THR A 367 9.79 14.87 8.11
C THR A 367 10.01 13.42 8.55
N ASN A 368 11.25 12.91 8.54
CA ASN A 368 11.55 11.54 8.93
C ASN A 368 11.12 11.30 10.39
N PRO A 369 10.13 10.40 10.65
CA PRO A 369 9.63 10.08 11.99
C PRO A 369 10.72 9.54 12.94
N PHE A 370 11.85 9.09 12.39
CA PHE A 370 12.94 8.43 13.09
C PHE A 370 14.23 9.25 13.15
N GLU A 371 14.19 10.54 12.79
CA GLU A 371 15.38 11.41 12.80
C GLU A 371 16.11 11.40 14.15
N LYS A 372 15.38 11.46 15.28
CA LYS A 372 15.97 11.39 16.63
C LYS A 372 16.66 10.06 16.95
N ALA A 373 16.22 8.98 16.33
CA ALA A 373 16.81 7.66 16.49
C ALA A 373 17.98 7.43 15.51
N GLN A 374 18.32 8.41 14.67
CA GLN A 374 19.34 8.31 13.61
C GLN A 374 19.10 7.12 12.68
N VAL A 375 17.83 6.83 12.40
CA VAL A 375 17.43 5.75 11.52
C VAL A 375 17.00 6.32 10.18
N GLU A 376 17.65 5.85 9.13
CA GLU A 376 17.31 6.14 7.74
C GLU A 376 17.02 4.83 7.00
N GLY A 377 16.03 4.83 6.10
CA GLY A 377 15.72 3.66 5.29
C GLY A 377 15.14 2.47 6.07
N GLY A 378 15.25 1.29 5.48
CA GLY A 378 14.65 0.05 5.95
C GLY A 378 13.39 -0.34 5.16
N ALA A 379 12.88 -1.54 5.44
CA ALA A 379 11.52 -1.93 5.06
C ALA A 379 10.49 -1.12 5.86
N LEU A 380 9.94 -0.06 5.28
CA LEU A 380 8.97 0.84 5.90
C LEU A 380 7.54 0.46 5.49
N THR A 381 6.63 1.42 5.62
CA THR A 381 5.23 1.35 5.21
C THR A 381 4.88 2.62 4.43
N PRO A 382 3.76 2.65 3.68
CA PRO A 382 3.36 3.85 2.95
C PRO A 382 3.25 5.11 3.81
N ALA A 383 2.86 5.02 5.10
CA ALA A 383 2.83 6.19 5.98
C ALA A 383 4.24 6.70 6.36
N LEU A 384 5.22 5.81 6.47
CA LEU A 384 6.56 6.14 6.99
C LEU A 384 7.53 6.64 5.91
N VAL A 385 7.14 6.68 4.64
CA VAL A 385 7.93 7.31 3.56
C VAL A 385 7.88 8.85 3.60
N GLY A 386 7.04 9.43 4.47
CA GLY A 386 6.80 10.86 4.61
C GLY A 386 5.31 11.21 4.50
N ALA A 387 4.49 10.71 5.43
CA ALA A 387 3.02 10.80 5.39
C ALA A 387 2.46 12.18 5.03
N GLU A 388 2.88 13.24 5.73
CA GLU A 388 2.37 14.59 5.46
C GLU A 388 2.71 15.03 4.03
N ARG A 389 3.95 14.79 3.61
CA ARG A 389 4.41 15.14 2.27
C ARG A 389 3.71 14.33 1.18
N LEU A 390 3.53 13.02 1.40
CA LEU A 390 2.79 12.14 0.50
C LEU A 390 1.33 12.60 0.36
N ALA A 391 0.67 12.96 1.47
CA ALA A 391 -0.69 13.46 1.44
C ALA A 391 -0.81 14.78 0.66
N GLU A 392 0.10 15.73 0.87
CA GLU A 392 0.17 16.97 0.09
C GLU A 392 0.31 16.70 -1.41
N ARG A 393 1.18 15.76 -1.79
CA ARG A 393 1.42 15.40 -3.19
C ARG A 393 0.20 14.75 -3.84
N LEU A 394 -0.45 13.81 -3.14
CA LEU A 394 -1.68 13.18 -3.62
C LEU A 394 -2.80 14.21 -3.84
N VAL A 395 -2.93 15.19 -2.95
CA VAL A 395 -3.89 16.29 -3.09
C VAL A 395 -3.53 17.19 -4.27
N LYS A 396 -2.26 17.60 -4.36
CA LYS A 396 -1.78 18.58 -5.34
C LYS A 396 -1.74 18.02 -6.77
N TYR A 397 -1.30 16.79 -6.95
CA TYR A 397 -0.94 16.23 -8.27
C TYR A 397 -1.81 15.05 -8.70
N SER A 398 -2.54 14.41 -7.78
CA SER A 398 -3.24 13.15 -8.06
C SER A 398 -4.75 13.22 -7.90
N GLN A 399 -5.31 14.41 -7.66
CA GLN A 399 -6.76 14.66 -7.51
C GLN A 399 -7.38 13.90 -6.31
N PHE A 400 -6.61 13.71 -5.24
CA PHE A 400 -7.16 13.22 -3.98
C PHE A 400 -7.66 14.41 -3.15
N GLU A 401 -8.68 14.15 -2.34
CA GLU A 401 -9.10 15.03 -1.26
C GLU A 401 -8.73 14.32 0.05
N ILE A 402 -7.78 14.89 0.79
CA ILE A 402 -7.38 14.37 2.10
C ILE A 402 -7.61 15.47 3.13
N THR A 403 -8.46 15.20 4.12
CA THR A 403 -8.75 16.15 5.20
C THR A 403 -8.61 15.48 6.55
N THR A 404 -8.14 16.23 7.54
CA THR A 404 -8.01 15.75 8.92
C THR A 404 -8.52 16.80 9.90
N GLU A 405 -9.49 16.43 10.72
CA GLU A 405 -10.21 17.35 11.62
C GLU A 405 -10.57 16.68 12.96
N PRO A 406 -10.87 17.44 14.02
CA PRO A 406 -11.49 16.90 15.23
C PRO A 406 -12.79 16.14 14.89
N PHE A 407 -13.10 15.10 15.65
CA PHE A 407 -14.32 14.32 15.44
C PHE A 407 -15.15 14.26 16.72
N GLU A 408 -16.42 14.60 16.61
CA GLU A 408 -17.40 14.42 17.68
C GLU A 408 -18.48 13.44 17.23
N ASP A 409 -18.92 12.59 18.15
CA ASP A 409 -19.98 11.63 17.87
C ASP A 409 -21.28 12.39 17.51
N GLY A 410 -21.76 12.22 16.28
CA GLY A 410 -22.97 12.90 15.77
C GLY A 410 -22.74 13.96 14.69
N GLN A 411 -21.50 14.38 14.42
CA GLN A 411 -21.17 15.37 13.38
C GLN A 411 -21.21 14.82 11.93
N VAL A 412 -21.94 13.73 11.67
CA VAL A 412 -22.05 13.19 10.31
C VAL A 412 -22.91 14.13 9.48
N LYS A 413 -22.27 15.07 8.77
CA LYS A 413 -22.92 15.85 7.71
C LYS A 413 -23.61 14.84 6.79
N LYS A 414 -24.94 14.93 6.70
CA LYS A 414 -25.72 14.19 5.70
C LYS A 414 -25.11 14.52 4.33
N SER A 415 -24.27 13.64 3.80
CA SER A 415 -23.87 13.73 2.39
C SER A 415 -25.13 13.39 1.60
N LYS A 416 -25.74 14.41 1.00
CA LYS A 416 -26.82 14.23 0.02
C LYS A 416 -26.34 13.37 -1.14
#